data_AF-A0A2M9HC54-F1
#
_entry.id   AF-A0A2M9HC54-F1
#
_cell.length_a   1.000
_cell.length_b   1.000
_cell.length_c   1.000
_cell.angle_alpha   90.00
_cell.angle_beta   90.00
_cell.angle_gamma   90.00
#
_symmetry.space_group_name_H-M   'P 1'
#
loop_
_entity.id
_entity.type
_entity.pdbx_description
1 polymer ?
#
loop_
_entity_poly.entity_id
_entity_poly.type
_entity_poly.pdbx_seq_one_letter_code
_entity_poly.pdbx_strand_id
1 'polypeptide(L)' 'MTEHYLGVKQVAERLGITQGALLSLKLPEPDAMIGRTRGWSAETIDEWNRNRPGRGVGGGRPRKHPKDEEQAT' A
#
# COMPACT_ATOMS: atom_id res chain seq x y z
N MET A 1 5.65 -4.74 25.75
CA MET A 1 5.78 -4.91 24.29
C MET A 1 4.76 -3.98 23.66
N THR A 2 5.17 -3.14 22.70
CA THR A 2 4.28 -2.13 22.10
C THR A 2 3.81 -2.63 20.75
N GLU A 3 2.50 -2.59 20.53
CA GLU A 3 1.90 -2.99 19.26
C GLU A 3 1.67 -1.74 18.39
N HIS A 4 2.11 -1.81 17.14
CA HIS A 4 2.04 -0.69 16.20
C HIS A 4 1.08 -1.04 15.07
N TYR A 5 0.00 -0.26 14.96
CA TYR A 5 -0.98 -0.40 13.90
C TYR A 5 -0.74 0.66 12.81
N LEU A 6 -0.95 0.25 11.57
CA LEU A 6 -0.86 1.06 10.37
C LEU A 6 -2.21 1.70 10.08
N GLY A 7 -2.24 3.02 9.97
CA GLY A 7 -3.40 3.74 9.43
C GLY A 7 -3.46 3.65 7.90
N VAL A 8 -4.58 4.06 7.30
CA VAL A 8 -4.83 4.05 5.84
C VAL A 8 -3.66 4.65 5.03
N LYS A 9 -3.05 5.73 5.51
CA LYS A 9 -1.87 6.33 4.87
C LYS A 9 -0.67 5.39 4.81
N GLN A 10 -0.33 4.79 5.95
CA GLN A 10 0.82 3.90 6.08
C GLN A 10 0.61 2.59 5.30
N VAL A 11 -0.64 2.10 5.25
CA VAL A 11 -1.00 0.97 4.40
C VAL A 11 -0.78 1.30 2.92
N ALA A 12 -1.20 2.48 2.46
CA ALA A 12 -0.99 2.90 1.07
C ALA A 12 0.50 3.02 0.71
N GLU A 13 1.30 3.62 1.61
CA GLU A 13 2.75 3.73 1.47
C GLU A 13 3.42 2.35 1.42
N ARG A 14 3.03 1.42 2.29
CA ARG A 14 3.54 0.04 2.32
C ARG A 14 3.28 -0.70 1.01
N LEU A 15 2.11 -0.49 0.41
CA LEU A 15 1.71 -1.12 -0.85
C LEU A 15 2.20 -0.38 -2.09
N GLY A 16 2.84 0.78 -1.94
CA GLY A 16 3.32 1.61 -3.06
C GLY A 16 2.20 2.18 -3.93
N ILE A 17 1.00 2.36 -3.38
CA ILE A 17 -0.17 2.89 -4.09
C ILE A 17 -0.67 4.19 -3.47
N THR A 18 -1.54 4.90 -4.18
CA THR A 18 -2.18 6.11 -3.63
C THR A 18 -3.29 5.73 -2.65
N GLN A 19 -3.59 6.60 -1.69
CA GLN A 19 -4.71 6.38 -0.75
C GLN A 19 -6.05 6.22 -1.48
N GLY A 20 -6.28 6.97 -2.55
CA GLY A 20 -7.50 6.82 -3.36
C GLY A 20 -7.59 5.45 -4.03
N ALA A 21 -6.46 4.92 -4.52
CA ALA A 21 -6.40 3.56 -5.05
C ALA A 21 -6.58 2.50 -3.95
N LEU A 22 -6.11 2.75 -2.73
CA LEU A 22 -6.32 1.85 -1.59
C LEU A 22 -7.81 1.78 -1.19
N LEU A 23 -8.49 2.92 -1.15
CA LEU A 23 -9.90 3.02 -0.73
C LEU A 23 -10.87 2.38 -1.74
N SER A 24 -10.46 2.17 -2.99
CA SER A 24 -11.25 1.41 -3.96
C SER A 24 -11.07 -0.11 -3.81
N LEU A 25 -10.12 -0.55 -2.98
CA LEU A 25 -9.89 -1.96 -2.70
C LEU A 25 -10.79 -2.41 -1.54
N LYS A 26 -11.22 -3.67 -1.61
CA LYS A 26 -11.83 -4.35 -0.47
C LYS A 26 -10.72 -4.76 0.50
N LEU A 27 -10.41 -3.85 1.42
CA LEU A 27 -9.45 -4.07 2.51
C LEU A 27 -9.97 -5.14 3.48
N PRO A 28 -9.06 -5.84 4.18
CA PRO A 28 -9.44 -6.76 5.24
C PRO A 28 -10.04 -5.98 6.41
N GLU A 29 -10.67 -6.72 7.33
CA GLU A 29 -11.15 -6.15 8.59
C GLU A 29 -9.98 -5.49 9.36
N PRO A 30 -10.18 -4.32 9.98
CA PRO A 30 -9.15 -3.68 10.76
C PRO A 30 -8.88 -4.43 12.07
N ASP A 31 -7.60 -4.63 12.39
CA ASP A 31 -7.18 -5.25 13.65
C ASP A 31 -7.41 -4.32 14.86
N ALA A 32 -7.42 -3.00 14.63
CA ALA A 32 -7.71 -2.01 15.64
C ALA A 32 -8.59 -0.87 15.11
N MET A 33 -9.49 -0.39 15.98
CA MET A 33 -10.33 0.77 15.72
C MET A 33 -10.04 1.86 16.75
N ILE A 34 -9.58 3.02 16.27
CA ILE A 34 -9.34 4.22 17.09
C ILE A 34 -10.36 5.27 16.70
N GLY A 35 -11.51 5.26 17.37
CA GLY A 35 -12.67 6.07 16.97
C GLY A 35 -13.13 5.71 15.55
N ARG A 36 -12.94 6.63 14.59
CA ARG A 36 -13.25 6.42 13.16
C ARG A 36 -12.06 5.92 12.35
N THR A 37 -10.87 5.91 12.95
CA THR A 37 -9.64 5.50 12.29
C THR A 37 -9.51 3.99 12.36
N ARG A 38 -9.32 3.39 11.19
CA ARG A 38 -9.02 1.97 11.02
C ARG A 38 -7.51 1.75 11.07
N GLY A 39 -7.09 0.77 11.87
CA GLY A 39 -5.70 0.34 12.02
C GLY A 39 -5.56 -1.13 11.63
N TRP A 40 -4.49 -1.44 10.90
CA TRP A 40 -4.11 -2.81 10.55
C TRP A 40 -2.70 -3.11 11.01
N SER A 41 -2.44 -4.33 11.44
CA SER A 41 -1.09 -4.82 11.64
C SER A 41 -0.37 -4.88 10.29
N ALA A 42 0.96 -4.83 10.33
CA ALA A 42 1.78 -5.02 9.14
C ALA A 42 1.54 -6.41 8.51
N GLU A 43 1.36 -7.42 9.35
CA GLU A 43 1.15 -8.81 8.94
C GLU A 43 -0.19 -8.99 8.22
N THR A 44 -1.27 -8.44 8.77
CA THR A 44 -2.61 -8.47 8.15
C THR A 44 -2.61 -7.87 6.75
N ILE A 45 -1.91 -6.76 6.55
CA ILE A 45 -1.79 -6.12 5.22
C ILE A 45 -0.94 -6.96 4.28
N ASP A 46 0.16 -7.54 4.74
CA ASP A 46 1.03 -8.38 3.91
C ASP A 46 0.36 -9.68 3.48
N GLU A 47 -0.37 -10.33 4.39
CA GLU A 47 -1.20 -11.51 4.10
C GLU A 47 -2.31 -11.20 3.11
N TRP A 48 -3.04 -10.10 3.34
CA TRP A 48 -4.07 -9.68 2.41
C TRP A 48 -3.49 -9.34 1.04
N ASN A 49 -2.35 -8.65 0.97
CA ASN A 49 -1.72 -8.28 -0.29
C ASN A 49 -1.26 -9.52 -1.08
N ARG A 50 -0.74 -10.54 -0.39
CA ARG A 50 -0.37 -11.84 -0.99
C ARG A 50 -1.58 -12.58 -1.57
N ASN A 51 -2.72 -12.53 -0.89
CA ASN A 51 -3.92 -13.28 -1.25
C ASN A 51 -4.99 -12.45 -1.98
N ARG A 52 -4.65 -11.22 -2.38
CA ARG A 52 -5.64 -10.23 -2.82
C ARG A 52 -6.42 -10.73 -4.06
N PRO A 53 -7.76 -10.83 -3.99
CA PRO A 53 -8.58 -11.28 -5.11
C PRO A 53 -8.68 -10.17 -6.17
N GLY A 54 -7.93 -10.28 -7.27
CA GLY A 54 -8.11 -9.48 -8.49
C GLY A 54 -6.85 -8.81 -9.07
N ARG A 55 -6.44 -9.31 -10.25
CA ARG A 55 -5.49 -8.80 -11.26
C ARG A 55 -4.10 -8.39 -10.78
N GLY A 56 -3.27 -9.41 -10.51
CA GLY A 56 -1.82 -9.35 -10.68
C GLY A 56 -1.08 -8.62 -9.54
N VAL A 57 -0.22 -9.37 -8.87
CA VAL A 57 0.81 -9.00 -7.89
C VAL A 57 1.84 -7.93 -8.37
N GLY A 58 1.47 -6.99 -9.26
CA GLY A 58 2.39 -6.07 -9.93
C GLY A 58 1.72 -4.97 -10.76
N GLY A 59 0.62 -4.38 -10.28
CA GLY A 59 -0.13 -3.34 -11.00
C GLY A 59 0.46 -1.94 -10.96
N GLY A 60 1.79 -1.81 -10.84
CA GLY A 60 2.46 -0.54 -11.09
C GLY A 60 2.71 -0.41 -12.59
N ARG A 61 2.21 0.66 -13.23
CA ARG A 61 2.82 1.13 -14.48
C ARG A 61 4.27 1.50 -14.14
N PRO A 62 5.29 0.89 -14.77
CA PRO A 62 6.67 1.30 -14.56
C PRO A 62 6.79 2.80 -14.81
N ARG A 63 7.32 3.55 -13.83
CA ARG A 63 7.71 4.94 -14.08
C ARG A 63 8.84 4.90 -15.10
N LYS A 64 8.62 5.58 -16.23
CA LYS A 64 9.66 5.81 -17.24
C LYS A 64 10.76 6.64 -16.55
N HIS A 65 11.95 6.09 -16.40
CA HIS A 65 13.12 6.89 -16.03
C HIS A 65 13.34 7.93 -17.14
N PRO A 66 13.48 9.23 -16.82
CA PRO A 66 14.02 10.17 -17.80
C PRO A 66 15.44 9.69 -18.12
N LYS A 67 15.75 9.57 -19.40
CA LYS A 67 17.12 9.40 -19.86
C LYS A 67 17.80 10.75 -19.66
N ASP A 68 18.81 10.79 -18.82
CA ASP A 68 19.79 11.86 -18.84
C ASP A 68 20.59 11.73 -20.14
N GLU A 69 20.17 12.48 -21.15
CA GLU A 69 20.94 12.91 -22.31
C GLU A 69 21.08 14.41 -22.05
N GLU A 70 22.25 14.97 -21.76
CA GLU A 70 23.38 15.09 -22.66
C GLU A 70 24.50 15.81 -21.87
N GLN A 71 25.65 15.16 -21.70
CA GLN A 71 26.91 15.90 -21.59
C GLN A 71 27.84 15.27 -22.63
N ALA A 72 27.65 15.70 -23.88
CA ALA A 72 28.64 15.57 -24.91
C ALA A 72 29.65 16.72 -24.75
N THR A 73 30.91 16.29 -24.59
CA THR A 73 32.20 16.94 -24.94
C THR A 73 32.22 18.39 -25.39
#